data_AF-A0A7U3V1W0-F1
#
_entry.id   AF-A0A7U3V1W0-F1
#
_cell.length_a   1.000
_cell.length_b   1.000
_cell.length_c   1.000
_cell.angle_alpha   90.00
_cell.angle_beta   90.00
_cell.angle_gamma   90.00
#
_symmetry.space_group_name_H-M   'P 1'
#
loop_
_entity.id
_entity.type
_entity.pdbx_description
1 polymer ?
#
loop_
_entity_poly.entity_id
_entity_poly.type
_entity_poly.pdbx_seq_one_letter_code
_entity_poly.pdbx_strand_id
1 'polypeptide(L)'
;MRKILHYTLAMMALSTTLGVQASGKSVYDSLGCSSCHGIDGKPATPAYPALAGKDVTWFVKQLKDFQSSVRKDPTMNAMAPMVVGYEQAIADYLSKQ
;
A
#
# COMPACT_ATOMS: atom_id res chain seq x y z
N MET A 1 -62.16 9.82 -15.25
CA MET A 1 -61.29 10.61 -14.35
C MET A 1 -60.36 9.66 -13.60
N ARG A 2 -59.07 10.00 -13.53
CA ARG A 2 -57.95 9.35 -12.80
C ARG A 2 -57.52 7.93 -13.23
N LYS A 3 -56.66 7.87 -14.26
CA LYS A 3 -55.68 6.79 -14.42
C LYS A 3 -54.50 7.12 -13.49
N ILE A 4 -54.35 6.39 -12.38
CA ILE A 4 -53.26 6.57 -11.42
C ILE A 4 -52.05 5.79 -11.96
N LEU A 5 -51.13 6.52 -12.57
CA LEU A 5 -49.86 6.05 -13.10
C LEU A 5 -48.93 5.78 -11.91
N HIS A 6 -48.64 4.51 -11.65
CA HIS A 6 -47.75 4.08 -10.58
C HIS A 6 -46.29 4.36 -11.00
N TYR A 7 -45.78 5.53 -10.61
CA TYR A 7 -44.35 5.82 -10.66
C TYR A 7 -43.70 5.34 -9.36
N THR A 8 -43.39 4.04 -9.29
CA THR A 8 -42.46 3.53 -8.27
C THR A 8 -41.05 3.91 -8.70
N LEU A 9 -40.55 5.00 -8.15
CA LEU A 9 -39.16 5.43 -8.21
C LEU A 9 -38.30 4.35 -7.55
N ALA A 10 -37.63 3.52 -8.35
CA ALA A 10 -36.64 2.58 -7.85
C ALA A 10 -35.38 3.37 -7.44
N MET A 11 -35.28 3.73 -6.16
CA MET A 11 -34.03 4.21 -5.56
C MET A 11 -33.05 3.04 -5.48
N MET A 12 -32.19 2.90 -6.49
CA MET A 12 -30.95 2.13 -6.36
C MET A 12 -30.05 2.86 -5.37
N ALA A 13 -29.98 2.36 -4.14
CA ALA A 13 -28.97 2.77 -3.18
C ALA A 13 -27.60 2.24 -3.66
N LEU A 14 -26.75 3.14 -4.15
CA LEU A 14 -25.37 2.84 -4.50
C LEU A 14 -24.59 2.69 -3.19
N SER A 15 -24.48 1.45 -2.69
CA SER A 15 -23.64 1.14 -1.53
C SER A 15 -22.17 1.31 -1.90
N THR A 16 -21.63 2.51 -1.70
CA THR A 16 -20.17 2.73 -1.73
C THR A 16 -19.56 2.13 -0.48
N THR A 17 -19.10 0.88 -0.55
CA THR A 17 -18.13 0.38 0.42
C THR A 17 -16.82 1.13 0.17
N LEU A 18 -16.65 2.29 0.81
CA LEU A 18 -15.35 2.90 1.00
C LEU A 18 -14.55 1.93 1.87
N GLY A 19 -13.87 0.98 1.25
CA GLY A 19 -12.91 0.13 1.93
C GLY A 19 -11.87 1.02 2.55
N VAL A 20 -11.88 1.14 3.88
CA VAL A 20 -10.80 1.79 4.63
C VAL A 20 -9.54 0.97 4.38
N GLN A 21 -8.72 1.41 3.42
CA GLN A 21 -7.40 0.86 3.21
C GLN A 21 -6.52 1.24 4.41
N ALA A 22 -5.83 0.25 4.98
CA ALA A 22 -4.84 0.52 6.01
C ALA A 22 -3.81 1.52 5.49
N SER A 23 -3.49 2.54 6.30
CA SER A 23 -2.52 3.57 5.90
C SER A 23 -1.14 2.94 5.63
N GLY A 24 -0.38 3.52 4.70
CA GLY A 24 0.99 3.05 4.41
C GLY A 24 1.88 2.98 5.64
N LYS A 25 1.75 3.95 6.55
CA LYS A 25 2.46 3.95 7.84
C LYS A 25 2.08 2.75 8.69
N SER A 26 0.79 2.48 8.86
CA SER A 26 0.35 1.34 9.66
C SER A 26 0.83 0.01 9.10
N VAL A 27 0.81 -0.16 7.77
CA VAL A 27 1.32 -1.39 7.16
C VAL A 27 2.83 -1.52 7.36
N TYR A 28 3.58 -0.44 7.14
CA TYR A 28 5.02 -0.39 7.34
C TYR A 28 5.43 -0.75 8.78
N ASP A 29 4.72 -0.20 9.77
CA ASP A 29 5.01 -0.44 11.17
C ASP A 29 4.56 -1.84 11.63
N SER A 30 3.35 -2.27 11.26
CA SER A 30 2.78 -3.55 11.69
C SER A 30 3.53 -4.76 11.13
N LEU A 31 4.16 -4.63 9.97
CA LEU A 31 4.99 -5.69 9.38
C LEU A 31 6.45 -5.64 9.85
N GLY A 32 6.78 -4.73 10.77
CA GLY A 32 8.12 -4.64 11.37
C GLY A 32 9.20 -4.13 10.40
N CYS A 33 8.82 -3.48 9.30
CA CYS A 33 9.76 -2.99 8.28
C CYS A 33 10.78 -2.00 8.87
N SER A 34 10.35 -1.22 9.86
CA SER A 34 11.18 -0.26 10.59
C SER A 34 12.32 -0.89 11.38
N SER A 35 12.25 -2.20 11.69
CA SER A 35 13.31 -2.92 12.40
C SER A 35 14.62 -2.96 11.61
N CYS A 36 14.53 -2.99 10.27
CA CYS A 36 15.68 -2.97 9.38
C CYS A 36 15.84 -1.61 8.69
N HIS A 37 14.74 -1.06 8.17
CA HIS A 37 14.78 0.17 7.38
C HIS A 37 14.64 1.45 8.21
N GLY A 38 14.55 1.33 9.54
CA GLY A 38 14.46 2.45 10.48
C GLY A 38 13.06 3.06 10.59
N ILE A 39 12.88 3.93 11.57
CA ILE A 39 11.65 4.71 11.70
C ILE A 39 11.50 5.58 10.45
N ASP A 40 10.32 5.56 9.84
CA ASP A 40 10.00 6.32 8.63
C ASP A 40 10.93 6.03 7.44
N GLY A 41 11.54 4.84 7.39
CA GLY A 41 12.47 4.48 6.32
C GLY A 41 13.84 5.14 6.43
N LYS A 42 14.22 5.63 7.62
CA LYS A 42 15.53 6.25 7.90
C LYS A 42 16.36 5.32 8.82
N PRO A 43 17.15 4.39 8.25
CA PRO A 43 17.90 3.41 9.03
C PRO A 43 19.03 4.07 9.83
N ALA A 44 19.31 3.55 11.03
CA ALA A 44 20.37 4.06 11.89
C ALA A 44 21.78 3.67 11.42
N THR A 45 21.88 2.69 10.52
CA THR A 45 23.15 2.17 10.00
C THR A 45 23.08 2.04 8.47
N PRO A 46 24.22 2.07 7.76
CA PRO A 46 24.26 1.91 6.32
C PRO A 46 24.03 0.45 5.86
N ALA A 47 23.85 -0.50 6.79
CA ALA A 47 23.65 -1.91 6.46
C ALA A 47 22.32 -2.15 5.72
N TYR A 48 21.33 -1.28 5.95
CA TYR A 48 20.05 -1.32 5.27
C TYR A 48 19.85 -0.04 4.46
N PRO A 49 19.25 -0.13 3.26
CA PRO A 49 19.02 1.06 2.45
C PRO A 49 17.93 1.93 3.08
N ALA A 50 18.17 3.25 3.08
CA ALA A 50 17.14 4.23 3.38
C ALA A 50 16.02 4.14 2.36
N LEU A 51 14.78 4.18 2.84
CA LEU A 51 13.56 4.11 2.03
C LEU A 51 12.83 5.46 1.93
N ALA A 52 13.08 6.36 2.88
CA ALA A 52 12.54 7.71 2.88
C ALA A 52 12.87 8.49 1.59
N GLY A 53 11.93 9.29 1.12
CA GLY A 53 12.10 10.23 0.01
C GLY A 53 12.26 9.60 -1.37
N LYS A 54 12.08 8.27 -1.50
CA LYS A 54 12.15 7.61 -2.79
C LYS A 54 10.89 7.86 -3.61
N ASP A 55 11.07 7.95 -4.92
CA ASP A 55 9.96 8.05 -5.86
C ASP A 55 8.99 6.87 -5.72
N VAL A 56 7.70 7.18 -5.78
CA VAL A 56 6.61 6.23 -5.60
C VAL A 56 6.66 5.13 -6.66
N THR A 57 6.85 5.49 -7.93
CA THR A 57 6.86 4.51 -9.04
C THR A 57 8.07 3.60 -8.95
N TRP A 58 9.23 4.16 -8.58
CA TRP A 58 10.43 3.40 -8.31
C TRP A 58 10.20 2.38 -7.18
N PHE A 59 9.56 2.82 -6.08
CA PHE A 59 9.37 2.00 -4.90
C PHE A 59 8.42 0.82 -5.16
N VAL A 60 7.27 1.09 -5.78
CA VAL A 60 6.31 0.06 -6.19
C VAL A 60 6.98 -0.94 -7.13
N LYS A 61 7.80 -0.46 -8.08
CA LYS A 61 8.57 -1.35 -8.95
C LYS A 61 9.51 -2.25 -8.15
N GLN A 62 10.25 -1.72 -7.18
CA GLN A 62 11.18 -2.54 -6.39
C GLN A 62 10.46 -3.63 -5.61
N LEU A 63 9.35 -3.30 -4.95
CA LEU A 63 8.55 -4.29 -4.23
C LEU A 63 8.05 -5.40 -5.16
N LYS A 64 7.50 -5.04 -6.32
CA LYS A 64 7.03 -6.01 -7.32
C LYS A 64 8.17 -6.87 -7.89
N ASP A 65 9.33 -6.27 -8.13
CA ASP A 65 10.50 -7.02 -8.60
C ASP A 65 10.98 -8.03 -7.55
N PHE A 66 10.91 -7.70 -6.26
CA PHE A 66 11.22 -8.65 -5.19
C PHE A 66 10.15 -9.75 -5.05
N GLN A 67 8.87 -9.40 -5.11
CA GLN A 67 7.75 -10.37 -5.07
C GLN A 67 7.84 -11.39 -6.21
N SER A 68 8.19 -10.93 -7.41
CA SER A 68 8.34 -11.78 -8.60
C SER A 68 9.72 -12.43 -8.75
N SER A 69 10.64 -12.17 -7.82
CA SER A 69 12.05 -12.61 -7.90
C SER A 69 12.83 -12.13 -9.14
N VAL A 70 12.33 -11.11 -9.85
CA VAL A 70 13.07 -10.38 -10.89
C VAL A 70 14.29 -9.67 -10.27
N ARG A 71 14.09 -9.05 -9.10
CA ARG A 71 15.18 -8.56 -8.25
C ARG A 71 15.44 -9.58 -7.16
N LYS A 72 16.70 -10.00 -7.05
CA LYS A 72 17.12 -11.05 -6.12
C LYS A 72 17.83 -10.46 -4.90
N ASP A 73 17.26 -10.70 -3.74
CA ASP A 73 17.79 -10.46 -2.41
C ASP A 73 17.05 -11.41 -1.44
N PRO A 74 17.70 -12.41 -0.84
CA PRO A 74 17.00 -13.45 -0.07
C PRO A 74 16.09 -12.89 1.04
N THR A 75 16.52 -11.81 1.69
CA THR A 75 15.74 -11.15 2.74
C THR A 75 14.49 -10.49 2.15
N MET A 76 14.64 -9.60 1.16
CA MET A 76 13.51 -8.88 0.58
C MET A 76 12.61 -9.77 -0.28
N ASN A 77 13.12 -10.84 -0.90
CA ASN A 77 12.27 -11.82 -1.56
C ASN A 77 11.35 -12.55 -0.57
N ALA A 78 11.78 -12.72 0.70
CA ALA A 78 10.94 -13.28 1.76
C ALA A 78 9.97 -12.24 2.35
N MET A 79 10.36 -10.96 2.43
CA MET A 79 9.55 -9.91 3.06
C MET A 79 8.52 -9.29 2.10
N ALA A 80 8.88 -9.04 0.84
CA ALA A 80 8.04 -8.33 -0.13
C ALA A 80 6.67 -9.01 -0.41
N PRO A 81 6.50 -10.34 -0.35
CA PRO A 81 5.19 -10.97 -0.45
C PRO A 81 4.19 -10.56 0.65
N MET A 82 4.66 -10.11 1.82
CA MET A 82 3.78 -9.69 2.93
C MET A 82 3.01 -8.39 2.64
N VAL A 83 3.47 -7.59 1.68
CA VAL A 83 2.89 -6.29 1.32
C VAL A 83 2.10 -6.32 0.01
N VAL A 84 1.77 -7.51 -0.51
CA VAL A 84 0.97 -7.63 -1.73
C VAL A 84 -0.36 -6.89 -1.56
N GLY A 85 -0.63 -5.94 -2.46
CA GLY A 85 -1.81 -5.09 -2.41
C GLY A 85 -1.67 -3.82 -1.57
N TYR A 86 -0.54 -3.64 -0.87
CA TYR A 86 -0.22 -2.45 -0.07
C TYR A 86 0.99 -1.68 -0.58
N GLU A 87 1.58 -2.07 -1.72
CA GLU A 87 2.81 -1.48 -2.24
C GLU A 87 2.65 0.02 -2.48
N GLN A 88 1.52 0.42 -3.07
CA GLN A 88 1.20 1.82 -3.35
C GLN A 88 1.06 2.62 -2.05
N ALA A 89 0.34 2.08 -1.06
CA ALA A 89 0.13 2.76 0.22
C ALA A 89 1.46 3.01 0.95
N ILE A 90 2.34 1.99 1.00
CA ILE A 90 3.66 2.10 1.62
C ILE A 90 4.55 3.09 0.84
N ALA A 91 4.52 3.05 -0.50
CA ALA A 91 5.28 3.97 -1.33
C ALA A 91 4.83 5.43 -1.14
N ASP A 92 3.53 5.69 -1.10
CA ASP A 92 2.95 7.02 -0.87
C ASP A 92 3.28 7.56 0.52
N TYR A 93 3.44 6.68 1.50
CA TYR A 93 3.89 7.04 2.83
C TYR A 93 5.37 7.43 2.85
N LEU A 94 6.24 6.55 2.35
CA LEU A 94 7.70 6.69 2.45
C LEU A 94 8.26 7.79 1.54
N SER A 95 7.63 8.05 0.40
CA SER A 95 8.02 9.14 -0.52
C SER A 95 7.89 10.54 0.09
N LYS A 96 7.10 10.69 1.15
CA LYS A 96 6.86 11.96 1.85
C LYS A 96 7.74 12.16 3.08
N GLN A 97 8.59 11.18 3.41
CA GLN A 97 9.51 11.23 4.56
C GLN A 97 10.88 11.77 4.15
#